data_AF-A7GBX2-F1
#
_entry.id   AF-A7GBX2-F1
#
_cell.length_a   1.000
_cell.length_b   1.000
_cell.length_c   1.000
_cell.angle_alpha   90.00
_cell.angle_beta   90.00
_cell.angle_gamma   90.00
#
_symmetry.space_group_name_H-M   'P 1'
#
loop_
_entity.id
_entity.type
_entity.pdbx_description
1 polymer ?
#
loop_
_entity_poly.entity_id
_entity_poly.type
_entity_poly.pdbx_seq_one_letter_code
_entity_poly.pdbx_strand_id
1 'polypeptide(L)'
;MKIKDAERLTGLSAKTIRYYESEGLIFVKRNSNSYREYDEDNINELRKIKVLRKLEIPISKIKELNLGKISLKDTLEDKLKKLDEDELNLERKKGSIEVILKDLNKNPNIDLAEYSEEFEYLESPEFAEFMGEIKELSEVSLSQQILITLIFSGPLLWLFTNINRAKYEFIGINSILSIISTVLLTLTWRRFLKQKNKKIKGTGSMLLSTIVAIILALAIFVGITKLQEAIFVPRDYLMFMFKSPYSYIFIFFEIEILILFISIVYKRIKNIEWKWAAELFSFAKKNIVATAILNIVLLYVYITSITVVTKNQIKDYSFYNPKGTEYSYNNISKVQAGFKGKSAKVFKGHAGDFYCIVSFKDGKKINFYQANSAFEDTYLELEIFDKLIMETSKAQKQSSKENYQFCDLDKRYVDRFLRIIENR
;
A
#
# COMPACT_ATOMS: atom_id res chain seq x y z
N MET A 1 -57.75 4.19 30.35
CA MET A 1 -58.06 3.10 29.38
C MET A 1 -58.17 1.77 30.10
N LYS A 2 -59.03 0.84 29.66
CA LYS A 2 -59.15 -0.50 30.27
C LYS A 2 -58.21 -1.50 29.59
N ILE A 3 -58.07 -2.70 30.17
CA ILE A 3 -57.15 -3.72 29.65
C ILE A 3 -57.44 -4.11 28.18
N LYS A 4 -58.72 -4.18 27.77
CA LYS A 4 -59.09 -4.45 26.37
C LYS A 4 -58.62 -3.36 25.40
N ASP A 5 -58.64 -2.10 25.84
CA ASP A 5 -58.12 -0.99 25.04
C ASP A 5 -56.60 -1.10 24.91
N ALA A 6 -55.91 -1.45 26.01
CA ALA A 6 -54.47 -1.67 26.01
C ALA A 6 -54.07 -2.85 25.11
N GLU A 7 -54.81 -3.96 25.10
CA GLU A 7 -54.61 -5.06 24.17
C GLU A 7 -54.73 -4.59 22.71
N ARG A 8 -55.79 -3.83 22.38
CA ARG A 8 -56.00 -3.30 21.03
C ARG A 8 -54.89 -2.33 20.58
N LEU A 9 -54.43 -1.46 21.48
CA LEU A 9 -53.44 -0.41 21.17
C LEU A 9 -51.99 -0.90 21.12
N THR A 10 -51.68 -2.00 21.82
CA THR A 10 -50.33 -2.57 21.90
C THR A 10 -50.19 -3.87 21.11
N GLY A 11 -51.29 -4.56 20.82
CA GLY A 11 -51.31 -5.91 20.24
C GLY A 11 -50.70 -6.97 21.15
N LEU A 12 -50.63 -6.72 22.47
CA LEU A 12 -50.23 -7.70 23.48
C LEU A 12 -51.48 -8.33 24.08
N SER A 13 -51.40 -9.60 24.49
CA SER A 13 -52.51 -10.23 25.22
C SER A 13 -52.63 -9.68 26.64
N ALA A 14 -53.82 -9.69 27.21
CA ALA A 14 -54.07 -9.30 28.60
C ALA A 14 -53.19 -10.08 29.57
N LYS A 15 -52.93 -11.37 29.27
CA LYS A 15 -52.01 -12.21 30.06
C LYS A 15 -50.59 -11.65 30.03
N THR A 16 -50.09 -11.26 28.86
CA THR A 16 -48.75 -10.67 28.69
C THR A 16 -48.64 -9.32 29.39
N ILE A 17 -49.68 -8.47 29.30
CA ILE A 17 -49.70 -7.17 29.98
C ILE A 17 -49.67 -7.35 31.51
N ARG A 18 -50.50 -8.26 32.04
CA ARG A 18 -50.49 -8.60 33.47
C ARG A 18 -49.16 -9.18 33.93
N TYR A 19 -48.51 -9.97 33.08
CA TYR A 19 -47.19 -10.51 33.35
C TYR A 19 -46.13 -9.40 33.45
N TYR A 20 -46.15 -8.42 32.54
CA TYR A 20 -45.23 -7.28 32.65
C TYR A 20 -45.50 -6.40 33.88
N GLU A 21 -46.77 -6.23 34.26
CA GLU A 21 -47.15 -5.58 35.51
C GLU A 21 -46.63 -6.36 36.74
N SER A 22 -46.81 -7.69 36.79
CA SER A 22 -46.30 -8.50 37.92
C SER A 22 -44.78 -8.53 38.01
N GLU A 23 -44.11 -8.42 36.86
CA GLU A 23 -42.66 -8.28 36.79
C GLU A 23 -42.18 -6.85 37.15
N GLY A 24 -43.08 -5.89 37.38
CA GLY A 24 -42.73 -4.51 37.74
C GLY A 24 -42.17 -3.69 36.59
N LEU A 25 -42.44 -4.09 35.34
CA LEU A 25 -42.03 -3.33 34.15
C LEU A 25 -42.94 -2.12 33.89
N ILE A 26 -44.19 -2.19 34.33
CA ILE A 26 -45.16 -1.11 34.26
C ILE A 26 -45.90 -0.99 35.59
N PHE A 27 -46.34 0.22 35.93
CA PHE A 27 -47.14 0.49 37.13
C PHE A 27 -48.48 1.10 36.72
N VAL A 28 -49.54 0.31 36.90
CA VAL A 28 -50.90 0.66 36.47
C VAL A 28 -51.70 1.15 37.67
N LYS A 29 -52.23 2.37 37.60
CA LYS A 29 -53.09 2.90 38.66
C LYS A 29 -54.42 2.16 38.70
N ARG A 30 -55.04 2.14 39.88
CA ARG A 30 -56.41 1.64 40.06
C ARG A 30 -57.37 2.82 40.23
N ASN A 31 -58.53 2.75 39.60
CA ASN A 31 -59.58 3.74 39.76
C ASN A 31 -60.34 3.54 41.10
N SER A 32 -61.30 4.43 41.38
CA SER A 32 -62.14 4.38 42.59
C SER A 32 -62.90 3.07 42.78
N ASN A 33 -63.15 2.31 41.70
CA ASN A 33 -63.78 1.00 41.71
C ASN A 33 -62.77 -0.16 41.72
N SER A 34 -61.51 0.10 42.09
CA SER A 34 -60.41 -0.87 42.16
C SER A 34 -60.04 -1.57 40.83
N TYR A 35 -60.53 -1.05 39.68
CA TYR A 35 -60.15 -1.54 38.35
C TYR A 35 -58.86 -0.88 37.87
N ARG A 36 -58.03 -1.65 37.14
CA ARG A 36 -56.83 -1.15 36.48
C ARG A 36 -57.16 -0.14 35.40
N GLU A 37 -56.48 0.99 35.44
CA GLU A 37 -56.60 2.08 34.49
C GLU A 37 -55.24 2.38 33.88
N TYR A 38 -55.11 2.06 32.59
CA TYR A 38 -53.91 2.32 31.80
C TYR A 38 -54.00 3.75 31.23
N ASP A 39 -52.96 4.54 31.43
CA ASP A 39 -52.75 5.85 30.80
C ASP A 39 -51.87 5.71 29.54
N GLU A 40 -51.60 6.83 28.87
CA GLU A 40 -50.80 6.84 27.64
C GLU A 40 -49.35 6.43 27.88
N ASP A 41 -48.78 6.79 29.04
CA ASP A 41 -47.41 6.41 29.42
C ASP A 41 -47.28 4.89 29.57
N ASN A 42 -48.26 4.25 30.19
CA ASN A 42 -48.34 2.79 30.27
C ASN A 42 -48.41 2.14 28.87
N ILE A 43 -49.15 2.72 27.93
CA ILE A 43 -49.24 2.21 26.55
C ILE A 43 -47.90 2.37 25.82
N ASN A 44 -47.23 3.51 25.98
CA ASN A 44 -45.92 3.77 25.36
C ASN A 44 -44.84 2.83 25.91
N GLU A 45 -44.82 2.59 27.23
CA GLU A 45 -43.89 1.65 27.84
C GLU A 45 -44.16 0.21 27.38
N LEU A 46 -45.42 -0.21 27.30
CA LEU A 46 -45.79 -1.52 26.74
C LEU A 46 -45.33 -1.70 25.29
N ARG A 47 -45.40 -0.64 24.46
CA ARG A 47 -44.88 -0.67 23.07
C ARG A 47 -43.36 -0.81 23.05
N LYS A 48 -42.64 -0.09 23.91
CA LYS A 48 -41.19 -0.19 24.06
C LYS A 48 -40.77 -1.60 24.47
N ILE A 49 -41.39 -2.15 25.53
CA ILE A 49 -41.14 -3.52 25.99
C ILE A 49 -41.39 -4.52 24.85
N LYS A 50 -42.48 -4.36 24.08
CA LYS A 50 -42.79 -5.22 22.94
C LYS A 50 -41.66 -5.25 21.91
N VAL A 51 -41.10 -4.09 21.54
CA VAL A 51 -39.98 -4.01 20.59
C VAL A 51 -38.74 -4.72 21.15
N LEU A 52 -38.37 -4.44 22.40
CA LEU A 52 -37.21 -5.05 23.04
C LEU A 52 -37.35 -6.58 23.13
N ARG A 53 -38.56 -7.07 23.45
CA ARG A 53 -38.86 -8.51 23.48
C ARG A 53 -38.83 -9.16 22.09
N LYS A 54 -39.22 -8.44 21.03
CA LYS A 54 -39.04 -8.92 19.64
C LYS A 54 -37.57 -9.06 19.25
N LEU A 55 -36.69 -8.27 19.85
CA LEU A 55 -35.24 -8.39 19.72
C LEU A 55 -34.64 -9.40 20.72
N GLU A 56 -35.48 -10.23 21.36
CA GLU A 56 -35.09 -11.25 22.34
C GLU A 56 -34.34 -10.70 23.58
N ILE A 57 -34.49 -9.41 23.88
CA ILE A 57 -33.88 -8.83 25.08
C ILE A 57 -34.61 -9.39 26.31
N PRO A 58 -33.90 -9.98 27.30
CA PRO A 58 -34.53 -10.58 28.46
C PRO A 58 -35.19 -9.52 29.35
N ILE A 59 -36.27 -9.92 30.04
CA ILE A 59 -37.04 -9.04 30.93
C ILE A 59 -36.16 -8.41 32.01
N SER A 60 -35.17 -9.14 32.53
CA SER A 60 -34.18 -8.62 33.49
C SER A 60 -33.44 -7.38 32.97
N LYS A 61 -32.90 -7.44 31.74
CA LYS A 61 -32.23 -6.28 31.11
C LYS A 61 -33.21 -5.13 30.84
N ILE A 62 -34.47 -5.42 30.49
CA ILE A 62 -35.48 -4.38 30.29
C ILE A 62 -35.77 -3.63 31.61
N LYS A 63 -35.81 -4.32 32.75
CA LYS A 63 -35.92 -3.67 34.07
C LYS A 63 -34.73 -2.76 34.35
N GLU A 64 -33.51 -3.23 34.07
CA GLU A 64 -32.28 -2.43 34.26
C GLU A 64 -32.26 -1.18 33.37
N LEU A 65 -32.75 -1.28 32.13
CA LEU A 65 -32.93 -0.16 31.21
C LEU A 65 -33.91 0.87 31.77
N ASN A 66 -35.04 0.41 32.31
CA ASN A 66 -36.06 1.30 32.89
C ASN A 66 -35.59 1.99 34.18
N LEU A 67 -34.67 1.34 34.92
CA LEU A 67 -34.01 1.92 36.09
C LEU A 67 -32.80 2.81 35.73
N GLY A 68 -32.45 2.95 34.45
CA GLY A 68 -31.31 3.72 33.99
C GLY A 68 -29.94 3.13 34.39
N LYS A 69 -29.89 1.86 34.81
CA LYS A 69 -28.64 1.19 35.23
C LYS A 69 -27.74 0.82 34.07
N ILE A 70 -28.35 0.54 32.91
CA ILE A 70 -27.67 0.20 31.67
C ILE A 70 -28.21 1.08 30.54
N SER A 71 -27.39 1.33 29.53
CA SER A 71 -27.78 2.09 28.35
C SER A 71 -28.49 1.20 27.33
N LEU A 72 -29.52 1.75 26.66
CA LEU A 72 -30.18 1.09 25.55
C LEU A 72 -29.20 0.83 24.40
N LYS A 73 -28.32 1.80 24.12
CA LYS A 73 -27.33 1.68 23.07
C LYS A 73 -26.41 0.50 23.33
N ASP A 74 -25.82 0.44 24.52
CA ASP A 74 -24.88 -0.61 24.91
C ASP A 74 -25.57 -1.99 24.91
N THR A 75 -26.82 -2.06 25.36
CA THR A 75 -27.61 -3.31 25.33
C THR A 75 -27.87 -3.81 23.91
N LEU A 76 -28.13 -2.89 22.97
CA LEU A 76 -28.34 -3.23 21.57
C LEU A 76 -27.03 -3.60 20.87
N GLU A 77 -25.92 -2.91 21.18
CA GLU A 77 -24.58 -3.26 20.70
C GLU A 77 -24.15 -4.65 21.19
N ASP A 78 -24.40 -4.97 22.46
CA ASP A 78 -24.20 -6.32 23.03
C ASP A 78 -25.02 -7.38 22.30
N LYS A 79 -26.31 -7.12 22.03
CA LYS A 79 -27.17 -8.09 21.33
C LYS A 79 -26.74 -8.24 19.87
N LEU A 80 -26.31 -7.17 19.21
CA LEU A 80 -25.76 -7.22 17.86
C LEU A 80 -24.52 -8.10 17.82
N LYS A 81 -23.60 -7.93 18.79
CA LYS A 81 -22.40 -8.77 18.91
C LYS A 81 -22.74 -10.25 19.10
N LYS A 82 -23.70 -10.56 19.98
CA LYS A 82 -24.17 -11.95 20.16
C LYS A 82 -24.81 -12.52 18.91
N LEU A 83 -25.59 -11.73 18.18
CA LEU A 83 -26.19 -12.17 16.91
C LEU A 83 -25.12 -12.42 15.84
N ASP A 84 -24.04 -11.64 15.80
CA ASP A 84 -22.92 -11.90 14.89
C ASP A 84 -22.17 -13.20 15.28
N GLU A 85 -22.03 -13.49 16.58
CA GLU A 85 -21.50 -14.77 17.08
C GLU A 85 -22.42 -15.94 16.69
N ASP A 86 -23.73 -15.77 16.87
CA ASP A 86 -24.73 -16.77 16.47
C ASP A 86 -24.78 -16.99 14.95
N GLU A 87 -24.62 -15.94 14.13
CA GLU A 87 -24.52 -16.04 12.67
C GLU A 87 -23.33 -16.91 12.27
N LEU A 88 -22.18 -16.74 12.92
CA LEU A 88 -21.00 -17.59 12.72
C LEU A 88 -21.26 -19.04 13.18
N ASN A 89 -21.96 -19.23 14.31
CA ASN A 89 -22.34 -20.57 14.79
C ASN A 89 -23.25 -21.28 13.78
N LEU A 90 -24.20 -20.56 13.19
CA LEU A 90 -25.12 -21.09 12.20
C LEU A 90 -24.41 -21.43 10.89
N GLU A 91 -23.51 -20.57 10.40
CA GLU A 91 -22.70 -20.88 9.23
C GLU A 91 -21.78 -22.08 9.46
N ARG A 92 -21.19 -22.22 10.66
CA ARG A 92 -20.44 -23.43 11.06
C ARG A 92 -21.30 -24.69 10.93
N LYS A 93 -22.46 -24.71 11.59
CA LYS A 93 -23.39 -25.85 11.55
C LYS A 93 -23.83 -26.19 10.13
N LYS A 94 -24.09 -25.17 9.30
CA LYS A 94 -24.44 -25.34 7.90
C LYS A 94 -23.30 -25.96 7.10
N GLY A 95 -22.06 -25.48 7.27
CA GLY A 95 -20.88 -26.04 6.62
C GLY A 95 -20.67 -27.52 6.97
N SER A 96 -20.84 -27.89 8.25
CA SER A 96 -20.73 -29.29 8.66
C SER A 96 -21.84 -30.17 8.06
N ILE A 97 -23.07 -29.66 7.98
CA ILE A 97 -24.16 -30.37 7.28
C ILE A 97 -23.82 -30.59 5.81
N GLU A 98 -23.24 -29.61 5.12
CA GLU A 98 -22.83 -29.73 3.71
C GLU A 98 -21.74 -30.80 3.51
N VAL A 99 -20.78 -30.90 4.45
CA VAL A 99 -19.74 -31.96 4.44
C VAL A 99 -20.38 -33.34 4.62
N ILE A 100 -21.20 -33.51 5.66
CA ILE A 100 -21.90 -34.78 5.91
C ILE A 100 -22.75 -35.19 4.70
N LEU A 101 -23.50 -34.24 4.11
CA LEU A 101 -24.30 -34.51 2.92
C LEU A 101 -23.44 -34.95 1.72
N LYS A 102 -22.27 -34.34 1.54
CA LYS A 102 -21.34 -34.69 0.47
C LYS A 102 -20.81 -36.11 0.63
N ASP A 103 -20.49 -36.50 1.85
CA ASP A 103 -19.97 -37.84 2.09
C ASP A 103 -21.09 -38.88 2.07
N LEU A 104 -22.30 -38.56 2.57
CA LEU A 104 -23.49 -39.42 2.44
C LEU A 104 -23.83 -39.72 0.98
N ASN A 105 -23.59 -38.77 0.08
CA ASN A 105 -23.73 -38.99 -1.36
C ASN A 105 -22.72 -40.01 -1.93
N LYS A 106 -21.56 -40.22 -1.29
CA LYS A 106 -20.55 -41.21 -1.71
C LYS A 106 -20.73 -42.55 -1.01
N ASN A 107 -21.09 -42.53 0.27
CA ASN A 107 -21.35 -43.72 1.07
C ASN A 107 -22.63 -43.49 1.91
N PRO A 108 -23.73 -44.21 1.65
CA PRO A 108 -24.98 -44.03 2.39
C PRO A 108 -24.89 -44.44 3.87
N ASN A 109 -23.91 -45.28 4.23
CA ASN A 109 -23.73 -45.85 5.57
C ASN A 109 -22.50 -45.25 6.25
N ILE A 110 -22.48 -43.93 6.40
CA ILE A 110 -21.43 -43.24 7.16
C ILE A 110 -21.72 -43.33 8.65
N ASP A 111 -20.67 -43.53 9.44
CA ASP A 111 -20.74 -43.41 10.88
C ASP A 111 -20.63 -41.93 11.28
N LEU A 112 -21.72 -41.38 11.82
CA LEU A 112 -21.75 -39.99 12.28
C LEU A 112 -20.82 -39.76 13.48
N ALA A 113 -20.43 -40.81 14.21
CA ALA A 113 -19.48 -40.69 15.32
C ALA A 113 -18.08 -40.23 14.84
N GLU A 114 -17.71 -40.48 13.58
CA GLU A 114 -16.44 -40.07 12.98
C GLU A 114 -16.28 -38.54 12.93
N TYR A 115 -17.39 -37.79 12.90
CA TYR A 115 -17.38 -36.31 12.85
C TYR A 115 -17.41 -35.65 14.23
N SER A 116 -17.58 -36.42 15.31
CA SER A 116 -17.78 -35.88 16.66
C SER A 116 -16.61 -35.01 17.15
N GLU A 117 -15.38 -35.48 16.96
CA GLU A 117 -14.16 -34.74 17.32
C GLU A 117 -14.01 -33.45 16.48
N GLU A 118 -14.39 -33.49 15.20
CA GLU A 118 -14.34 -32.32 14.32
C GLU A 118 -15.36 -31.25 14.75
N PHE A 119 -16.58 -31.65 15.14
CA PHE A 119 -17.57 -30.72 15.70
C PHE A 119 -17.14 -30.12 17.04
N GLU A 120 -16.55 -30.93 17.93
CA GLU A 120 -16.09 -30.47 19.24
C GLU A 120 -14.95 -29.45 19.12
N TYR A 121 -14.03 -29.66 18.16
CA TYR A 121 -13.03 -28.67 17.80
C TYR A 121 -13.65 -27.42 17.16
N LEU A 122 -14.59 -27.58 16.22
CA LEU A 122 -15.24 -26.44 15.56
C LEU A 122 -16.04 -25.58 16.53
N GLU A 123 -16.58 -26.14 17.63
CA GLU A 123 -17.28 -25.41 18.69
C GLU A 123 -16.35 -24.85 19.78
N SER A 124 -15.06 -25.19 19.74
CA SER A 124 -14.11 -24.81 20.78
C SER A 124 -13.84 -23.30 20.83
N PRO A 125 -13.51 -22.76 22.03
CA PRO A 125 -13.07 -21.37 22.17
C PRO A 125 -11.82 -21.06 21.33
N GLU A 126 -10.89 -22.01 21.20
CA GLU A 126 -9.66 -21.82 20.41
C GLU A 126 -9.97 -21.63 18.93
N PHE A 127 -10.90 -22.41 18.36
CA PHE A 127 -11.30 -22.25 16.97
C PHE A 127 -12.07 -20.93 16.74
N ALA A 128 -12.89 -20.52 17.70
CA ALA A 128 -13.59 -19.23 17.64
C ALA A 128 -12.62 -18.03 17.68
N GLU A 129 -11.58 -18.09 18.52
CA GLU A 129 -10.52 -17.09 18.58
C GLU A 129 -9.72 -17.06 17.28
N PHE A 130 -9.28 -18.22 16.78
CA PHE A 130 -8.61 -18.36 15.49
C PHE A 130 -9.45 -17.78 14.34
N MET A 131 -10.73 -18.09 14.26
CA MET A 131 -11.63 -17.55 13.23
C MET A 131 -11.86 -16.05 13.39
N GLY A 132 -11.87 -15.53 14.62
CA GLY A 132 -11.86 -14.10 14.91
C GLY A 132 -10.63 -13.41 14.33
N GLU A 133 -9.44 -13.98 14.53
CA GLU A 133 -8.19 -13.50 13.95
C GLU A 133 -8.19 -13.60 12.41
N ILE A 134 -8.64 -14.71 11.84
CA ILE A 134 -8.77 -14.89 10.39
C ILE A 134 -9.74 -13.87 9.78
N LYS A 135 -10.87 -13.60 10.44
CA LYS A 135 -11.85 -12.60 10.02
C LYS A 135 -11.24 -11.20 10.09
N GLU A 136 -10.50 -10.90 11.15
CA GLU A 136 -9.82 -9.61 11.31
C GLU A 136 -8.73 -9.37 10.26
N LEU A 137 -8.01 -10.43 9.86
CA LEU A 137 -7.04 -10.43 8.75
C LEU A 137 -7.72 -10.34 7.38
N SER A 138 -8.98 -10.76 7.27
CA SER A 138 -9.75 -10.72 6.03
C SER A 138 -10.39 -9.37 5.73
N GLU A 139 -10.61 -8.56 6.77
CA GLU A 139 -11.09 -7.18 6.67
C GLU A 139 -9.96 -6.26 6.24
N VAL A 140 -10.26 -5.34 5.32
CA VAL A 140 -9.25 -4.46 4.71
C VAL A 140 -9.60 -3.03 5.10
N SER A 141 -8.64 -2.27 5.60
CA SER A 141 -8.85 -0.88 5.96
C SER A 141 -9.01 0.00 4.72
N LEU A 142 -9.64 1.16 4.90
CA LEU A 142 -9.72 2.14 3.82
C LEU A 142 -8.33 2.59 3.35
N SER A 143 -7.36 2.73 4.26
CA SER A 143 -5.96 3.04 3.89
C SER A 143 -5.34 1.98 2.99
N GLN A 144 -5.50 0.70 3.34
CA GLN A 144 -4.97 -0.39 2.52
C GLN A 144 -5.70 -0.48 1.18
N GLN A 145 -7.02 -0.25 1.16
CA GLN A 145 -7.79 -0.22 -0.07
C GLN A 145 -7.36 0.93 -1.01
N ILE A 146 -7.06 2.12 -0.45
CA ILE A 146 -6.52 3.25 -1.22
C ILE A 146 -5.12 2.91 -1.76
N LEU A 147 -4.26 2.29 -0.96
CA LEU A 147 -2.92 1.89 -1.41
C LEU A 147 -2.99 0.86 -2.55
N ILE A 148 -3.82 -0.17 -2.40
CA ILE A 148 -4.13 -1.16 -3.45
C ILE A 148 -4.61 -0.43 -4.71
N THR A 149 -5.47 0.57 -4.54
CA THR A 149 -6.00 1.36 -5.67
C THR A 149 -4.88 2.11 -6.40
N LEU A 150 -3.98 2.76 -5.67
CA LEU A 150 -2.83 3.46 -6.25
C LEU A 150 -1.92 2.50 -7.02
N ILE A 151 -1.60 1.33 -6.46
CA ILE A 151 -0.74 0.32 -7.12
C ILE A 151 -1.38 -0.17 -8.42
N PHE A 152 -2.65 -0.55 -8.40
CA PHE A 152 -3.35 -1.05 -9.59
C PHE A 152 -3.76 0.05 -10.58
N SER A 153 -3.67 1.32 -10.20
CA SER A 153 -3.84 2.43 -11.16
C SER A 153 -2.65 2.56 -12.12
N GLY A 154 -1.47 2.02 -11.76
CA GLY A 154 -0.25 2.10 -12.57
C GLY A 154 -0.42 1.60 -14.01
N PRO A 155 -0.90 0.35 -14.24
CA PRO A 155 -1.13 -0.17 -15.59
C PRO A 155 -2.14 0.65 -16.41
N LEU A 156 -3.18 1.20 -15.77
CA LEU A 156 -4.17 2.07 -16.42
C LEU A 156 -3.53 3.39 -16.89
N LEU A 157 -2.75 4.03 -16.03
CA LEU A 157 -1.99 5.23 -16.37
C LEU A 157 -0.95 4.93 -17.46
N TRP A 158 -0.32 3.75 -17.42
CA TRP A 158 0.65 3.32 -18.43
C TRP A 158 0.03 3.09 -19.80
N LEU A 159 -1.18 2.51 -19.86
CA LEU A 159 -1.94 2.41 -21.11
C LEU A 159 -2.32 3.79 -21.64
N PHE A 160 -2.91 4.65 -20.80
CA PHE A 160 -3.36 5.98 -21.19
C PHE A 160 -2.20 6.85 -21.70
N THR A 161 -1.07 6.84 -21.00
CA THR A 161 0.13 7.60 -21.40
C THR A 161 0.74 7.08 -22.71
N ASN A 162 0.73 5.77 -22.97
CA ASN A 162 1.21 5.22 -24.23
C ASN A 162 0.29 5.57 -25.41
N ILE A 163 -1.03 5.55 -25.22
CA ILE A 163 -1.99 5.98 -26.26
C ILE A 163 -1.77 7.45 -26.60
N ASN A 164 -1.70 8.33 -25.60
CA ASN A 164 -1.51 9.77 -25.81
C ASN A 164 -0.17 10.10 -26.49
N ARG A 165 0.86 9.26 -26.28
CA ARG A 165 2.19 9.41 -26.89
C ARG A 165 2.32 8.63 -28.20
N ALA A 166 1.25 8.04 -28.73
CA ALA A 166 1.25 7.23 -29.95
C ALA A 166 2.25 6.06 -29.93
N LYS A 167 2.51 5.48 -28.75
CA LYS A 167 3.44 4.35 -28.57
C LYS A 167 2.70 3.02 -28.55
N TYR A 168 2.53 2.42 -29.74
CA TYR A 168 1.72 1.22 -29.90
C TYR A 168 2.44 -0.10 -29.63
N GLU A 169 3.76 -0.08 -29.40
CA GLU A 169 4.61 -1.28 -29.28
C GLU A 169 4.16 -2.26 -28.18
N PHE A 170 3.67 -1.76 -27.05
CA PHE A 170 3.25 -2.56 -25.91
C PHE A 170 1.73 -2.54 -25.68
N ILE A 171 0.94 -1.98 -26.60
CA ILE A 171 -0.49 -1.77 -26.35
C ILE A 171 -1.25 -3.07 -26.09
N GLY A 172 -0.89 -4.18 -26.73
CA GLY A 172 -1.51 -5.48 -26.43
C GLY A 172 -1.33 -5.86 -24.96
N ILE A 173 -0.09 -5.84 -24.47
CA ILE A 173 0.24 -6.18 -23.06
C ILE A 173 -0.37 -5.15 -22.10
N ASN A 174 -0.26 -3.86 -22.39
CA ASN A 174 -0.81 -2.79 -21.55
C ASN A 174 -2.33 -2.88 -21.42
N SER A 175 -3.01 -3.22 -22.52
CA SER A 175 -4.47 -3.39 -22.53
C SER A 175 -4.87 -4.58 -21.66
N ILE A 176 -4.19 -5.72 -21.79
CA ILE A 176 -4.42 -6.90 -20.94
C ILE A 176 -4.19 -6.56 -19.46
N LEU A 177 -3.06 -5.93 -19.13
CA LEU A 177 -2.74 -5.54 -17.75
C LEU A 177 -3.73 -4.51 -17.18
N SER A 178 -4.23 -3.59 -18.01
CA SER A 178 -5.25 -2.61 -17.63
C SER A 178 -6.60 -3.26 -17.35
N ILE A 179 -7.01 -4.22 -18.18
CA ILE A 179 -8.24 -5.00 -17.96
C ILE A 179 -8.12 -5.81 -16.67
N ILE A 180 -7.00 -6.52 -16.47
CA ILE A 180 -6.74 -7.27 -15.23
C ILE A 180 -6.79 -6.33 -14.02
N SER A 181 -6.12 -5.19 -14.09
CA SER A 181 -6.11 -4.20 -13.00
C SER A 181 -7.51 -3.67 -12.72
N THR A 182 -8.31 -3.41 -13.75
CA THR A 182 -9.72 -2.96 -13.60
C THR A 182 -10.59 -4.02 -12.93
N VAL A 183 -10.46 -5.29 -13.33
CA VAL A 183 -11.18 -6.40 -12.69
C VAL A 183 -10.76 -6.54 -11.23
N LEU A 184 -9.46 -6.53 -10.93
CA LEU A 184 -8.94 -6.63 -9.56
C LEU A 184 -9.39 -5.45 -8.69
N LEU A 185 -9.34 -4.22 -9.21
CA LEU A 185 -9.88 -3.05 -8.53
C LEU A 185 -11.37 -3.23 -8.23
N THR A 186 -12.15 -3.67 -9.21
CA THR A 186 -13.59 -3.90 -9.02
C THR A 186 -13.86 -4.96 -7.94
N LEU A 187 -13.11 -6.07 -7.95
CA LEU A 187 -13.26 -7.15 -6.97
C LEU A 187 -12.84 -6.71 -5.56
N THR A 188 -11.71 -6.01 -5.42
CA THR A 188 -11.21 -5.54 -4.13
C THR A 188 -12.11 -4.46 -3.53
N TRP A 189 -12.58 -3.51 -4.34
CA TRP A 189 -13.57 -2.53 -3.90
C TRP A 189 -14.91 -3.16 -3.55
N ARG A 190 -15.39 -4.13 -4.34
CA ARG A 190 -16.61 -4.90 -4.00
C ARG A 190 -16.45 -5.61 -2.66
N ARG A 191 -15.28 -6.23 -2.41
CA ARG A 191 -14.96 -6.87 -1.13
C ARG A 191 -14.97 -5.86 0.01
N PHE A 192 -14.25 -4.75 -0.11
CA PHE A 192 -14.19 -3.69 0.90
C PHE A 192 -15.58 -3.09 1.20
N LEU A 193 -16.36 -2.76 0.17
CA LEU A 193 -17.67 -2.13 0.32
C LEU A 193 -18.70 -3.05 0.99
N LYS A 194 -18.58 -4.37 0.82
CA LYS A 194 -19.43 -5.40 1.44
C LYS A 194 -19.06 -5.70 2.90
N GLN A 195 -17.91 -5.24 3.41
CA GLN A 195 -17.54 -5.45 4.81
C GLN A 195 -18.54 -4.72 5.73
N LYS A 196 -19.06 -5.43 6.74
CA LYS A 196 -19.99 -4.88 7.75
C LYS A 196 -19.27 -3.81 8.60
N ASN A 197 -18.04 -4.08 9.05
CA ASN A 197 -17.23 -3.19 9.89
C ASN A 197 -16.08 -2.55 9.10
N LYS A 198 -16.31 -1.37 8.50
CA LYS A 198 -15.27 -0.67 7.74
C LYS A 198 -14.25 0.01 8.66
N LYS A 199 -13.00 -0.46 8.63
CA LYS A 199 -11.87 0.17 9.34
C LYS A 199 -11.43 1.45 8.63
N ILE A 200 -12.05 2.59 9.00
CA ILE A 200 -11.77 3.92 8.41
C ILE A 200 -10.85 4.77 9.30
N LYS A 201 -10.90 4.58 10.61
CA LYS A 201 -10.15 5.38 11.58
C LYS A 201 -8.64 5.29 11.32
N GLY A 202 -7.99 6.45 11.27
CA GLY A 202 -6.55 6.54 11.05
C GLY A 202 -6.10 6.66 9.59
N THR A 203 -7.00 6.48 8.62
CA THR A 203 -6.69 6.59 7.18
C THR A 203 -6.06 7.93 6.82
N GLY A 204 -6.64 9.05 7.27
CA GLY A 204 -6.09 10.38 6.97
C GLY A 204 -4.68 10.59 7.54
N SER A 205 -4.42 10.07 8.75
CA SER A 205 -3.08 10.14 9.35
C SER A 205 -2.07 9.29 8.58
N MET A 206 -2.47 8.14 8.06
CA MET A 206 -1.61 7.28 7.23
C MET A 206 -1.25 7.97 5.92
N LEU A 207 -2.25 8.49 5.20
CA LEU A 207 -2.03 9.22 3.94
C LEU A 207 -1.12 10.45 4.13
N LEU A 208 -1.38 11.25 5.16
CA LEU A 208 -0.54 12.41 5.49
C LEU A 208 0.89 11.98 5.80
N SER A 209 1.08 10.89 6.55
CA SER A 209 2.41 10.38 6.89
C SER A 209 3.17 9.89 5.66
N THR A 210 2.48 9.24 4.72
CA THR A 210 3.07 8.82 3.43
C THR A 210 3.48 10.02 2.59
N ILE A 211 2.63 11.06 2.50
CA ILE A 211 2.97 12.30 1.77
C ILE A 211 4.19 12.98 2.39
N VAL A 212 4.22 13.10 3.72
CA VAL A 212 5.35 13.69 4.45
C VAL A 212 6.62 12.86 4.23
N ALA A 213 6.53 11.51 4.25
CA ALA A 213 7.65 10.63 3.98
C ALA A 213 8.23 10.85 2.56
N ILE A 214 7.37 10.99 1.54
CA ILE A 214 7.80 11.26 0.17
C ILE A 214 8.47 12.64 0.06
N ILE A 215 7.88 13.69 0.65
CA ILE A 215 8.47 15.03 0.64
C ILE A 215 9.84 15.03 1.32
N LEU A 216 9.94 14.36 2.48
CA LEU A 216 11.19 14.26 3.21
C LEU A 216 12.25 13.46 2.42
N ALA A 217 11.87 12.35 1.79
CA ALA A 217 12.74 11.58 0.92
C ALA A 217 13.31 12.43 -0.23
N LEU A 218 12.45 13.18 -0.93
CA LEU A 218 12.87 14.10 -1.99
C LEU A 218 13.81 15.19 -1.46
N ALA A 219 13.51 15.78 -0.29
CA ALA A 219 14.36 16.80 0.32
C ALA A 219 15.75 16.24 0.69
N ILE A 220 15.82 15.02 1.24
CA ILE A 220 17.07 14.34 1.55
C ILE A 220 17.85 14.03 0.27
N PHE A 221 17.19 13.53 -0.78
CA PHE A 221 17.83 13.26 -2.06
C PHE A 221 18.47 14.52 -2.66
N VAL A 222 17.74 15.65 -2.66
CA VAL A 222 18.27 16.96 -3.09
C VAL A 222 19.44 17.39 -2.19
N GLY A 223 19.31 17.24 -0.88
CA GLY A 223 20.35 17.57 0.09
C GLY A 223 21.64 16.78 -0.13
N ILE A 224 21.54 15.47 -0.37
CA ILE A 224 22.71 14.61 -0.67
C ILE A 224 23.34 15.01 -2.00
N THR A 225 22.52 15.30 -3.02
CA THR A 225 23.02 15.79 -4.31
C THR A 225 23.84 17.07 -4.14
N LYS A 226 23.33 18.03 -3.35
CA LYS A 226 24.05 19.28 -3.04
C LYS A 226 25.31 19.06 -2.20
N LEU A 227 25.28 18.10 -1.27
CA LEU A 227 26.45 17.71 -0.50
C LEU A 227 27.55 17.13 -1.39
N GLN A 228 27.19 16.25 -2.34
CA GLN A 228 28.14 15.68 -3.29
C GLN A 228 28.72 16.74 -4.23
N GLU A 229 27.88 17.65 -4.72
CA GLU A 229 28.31 18.81 -5.50
C GLU A 229 29.35 19.64 -4.72
N ALA A 230 29.08 19.97 -3.46
CA ALA A 230 29.99 20.76 -2.63
C ALA A 230 31.32 20.07 -2.32
N ILE A 231 31.34 18.74 -2.17
CA ILE A 231 32.54 17.99 -1.77
C ILE A 231 33.41 17.60 -2.98
N PHE A 232 32.81 17.12 -4.07
CA PHE A 232 33.54 16.44 -5.15
C PHE A 232 33.61 17.23 -6.45
N VAL A 233 32.69 18.18 -6.67
CA VAL A 233 32.50 18.84 -7.96
C VAL A 233 33.23 20.19 -7.95
N PRO A 234 34.27 20.38 -8.79
CA PRO A 234 34.97 21.65 -8.89
C PRO A 234 34.11 22.68 -9.64
N ARG A 235 34.42 23.97 -9.51
CA ARG A 235 33.63 25.06 -10.12
C ARG A 235 33.60 25.04 -11.65
N ASP A 236 34.60 24.46 -12.30
CA ASP A 236 34.75 24.37 -13.74
C ASP A 236 34.23 23.04 -14.32
N TYR A 237 33.40 22.32 -13.57
CA TYR A 237 32.78 21.10 -14.04
C TYR A 237 31.88 21.32 -15.25
N LEU A 238 31.85 20.32 -16.14
CA LEU A 238 30.92 20.23 -17.25
C LEU A 238 29.65 19.49 -16.82
N MET A 239 29.84 18.35 -16.14
CA MET A 239 28.76 17.54 -15.59
C MET A 239 29.28 16.60 -14.50
N PHE A 240 28.37 16.07 -13.70
CA PHE A 240 28.66 14.97 -12.78
C PHE A 240 27.50 13.99 -12.74
N MET A 241 27.77 12.74 -12.37
CA MET A 241 26.76 11.68 -12.39
C MET A 241 26.93 10.69 -11.26
N PHE A 242 25.79 10.17 -10.77
CA PHE A 242 25.77 9.08 -9.81
C PHE A 242 26.08 7.76 -10.49
N LYS A 243 26.91 6.94 -9.85
CA LYS A 243 27.29 5.65 -10.41
C LYS A 243 26.23 4.59 -10.19
N SER A 244 25.85 3.91 -11.26
CA SER A 244 25.09 2.66 -11.16
C SER A 244 26.00 1.50 -10.69
N PRO A 245 25.54 0.58 -9.84
CA PRO A 245 24.21 0.50 -9.23
C PRO A 245 24.07 1.27 -7.91
N TYR A 246 25.13 1.92 -7.42
CA TYR A 246 25.14 2.61 -6.12
C TYR A 246 24.12 3.75 -6.04
N SER A 247 23.77 4.36 -7.18
CA SER A 247 22.69 5.34 -7.25
C SER A 247 21.38 4.79 -6.70
N TYR A 248 21.09 3.49 -6.81
CA TYR A 248 19.86 2.90 -6.29
C TYR A 248 19.81 2.78 -4.76
N ILE A 249 20.90 3.07 -4.04
CA ILE A 249 20.92 3.06 -2.57
C ILE A 249 19.95 4.11 -2.00
N PHE A 250 19.65 5.21 -2.71
CA PHE A 250 18.67 6.19 -2.22
C PHE A 250 17.30 5.55 -1.96
N ILE A 251 16.88 4.60 -2.81
CA ILE A 251 15.59 3.89 -2.70
C ILE A 251 15.52 3.12 -1.38
N PHE A 252 16.64 2.56 -0.91
CA PHE A 252 16.71 1.89 0.38
C PHE A 252 16.36 2.86 1.53
N PHE A 253 16.93 4.07 1.52
CA PHE A 253 16.62 5.10 2.52
C PHE A 253 15.16 5.58 2.42
N GLU A 254 14.59 5.68 1.22
CA GLU A 254 13.17 6.02 1.05
C GLU A 254 12.25 4.99 1.72
N ILE A 255 12.57 3.70 1.54
CA ILE A 255 11.82 2.61 2.16
C ILE A 255 11.96 2.65 3.69
N GLU A 256 13.16 2.91 4.23
CA GLU A 256 13.36 3.04 5.67
C GLU A 256 12.53 4.19 6.27
N ILE A 257 12.52 5.36 5.62
CA ILE A 257 11.71 6.51 6.03
C ILE A 257 10.23 6.14 6.01
N LEU A 258 9.76 5.49 4.94
CA LEU A 258 8.37 5.07 4.83
C LEU A 258 7.98 4.11 5.97
N ILE A 259 8.81 3.10 6.26
CA ILE A 259 8.59 2.14 7.37
C ILE A 259 8.53 2.87 8.72
N LEU A 260 9.41 3.85 8.95
CA LEU A 260 9.40 4.66 10.17
C LEU A 260 8.06 5.39 10.34
N PHE A 261 7.59 6.09 9.31
CA PHE A 261 6.33 6.83 9.36
C PHE A 261 5.12 5.91 9.55
N ILE A 262 5.07 4.78 8.83
CA ILE A 262 4.03 3.76 9.01
C ILE A 262 4.03 3.23 10.45
N SER A 263 5.21 3.00 11.03
CA SER A 263 5.35 2.53 12.42
C SER A 263 4.84 3.55 13.45
N ILE A 264 5.05 4.85 13.21
CA ILE A 264 4.52 5.93 14.07
C ILE A 264 2.99 5.94 14.02
N VAL A 265 2.41 5.80 12.82
CA VAL A 265 0.96 5.73 12.61
C VAL A 265 0.39 4.48 13.29
N TYR A 266 1.03 3.32 13.12
CA TYR A 266 0.63 2.07 13.76
C TYR A 266 0.52 2.23 15.29
N LYS A 267 1.51 2.83 15.96
CA LYS A 267 1.46 3.01 17.43
C LYS A 267 0.30 3.86 17.90
N ARG A 268 -0.20 4.79 17.07
CA ARG A 268 -1.35 5.65 17.41
C ARG A 268 -2.69 4.96 17.19
N ILE A 269 -2.80 4.14 16.15
CA ILE A 269 -4.09 3.57 15.71
C ILE A 269 -4.25 2.10 16.12
N LYS A 270 -3.15 1.39 16.42
CA LYS A 270 -3.08 -0.05 16.75
C LYS A 270 -3.81 -0.93 15.72
N ASN A 271 -3.52 -0.73 14.43
CA ASN A 271 -4.13 -1.51 13.34
C ASN A 271 -3.24 -2.69 12.93
N ILE A 272 -3.77 -3.91 13.00
CA ILE A 272 -3.05 -5.18 12.74
C ILE A 272 -2.34 -5.23 11.37
N GLU A 273 -2.89 -4.58 10.34
CA GLU A 273 -2.34 -4.57 8.97
C GLU A 273 -0.92 -4.01 8.88
N TRP A 274 -0.57 -3.07 9.77
CA TRP A 274 0.71 -2.37 9.75
C TRP A 274 1.67 -2.84 10.84
N LYS A 275 1.31 -3.94 11.52
CA LYS A 275 2.12 -4.54 12.58
C LYS A 275 3.51 -4.91 12.08
N TRP A 276 3.63 -5.44 10.86
CA TRP A 276 4.91 -5.80 10.24
C TRP A 276 5.89 -4.63 10.19
N ALA A 277 5.42 -3.41 9.91
CA ALA A 277 6.29 -2.23 9.84
C ALA A 277 6.82 -1.87 11.23
N ALA A 278 5.94 -1.95 12.25
CA ALA A 278 6.33 -1.72 13.63
C ALA A 278 7.28 -2.80 14.17
N GLU A 279 7.10 -4.06 13.76
CA GLU A 279 8.01 -5.17 14.08
C GLU A 279 9.38 -4.98 13.42
N LEU A 280 9.43 -4.60 12.14
CA LEU A 280 10.68 -4.24 11.45
C LEU A 280 11.39 -3.06 12.13
N PHE A 281 10.65 -2.01 12.47
CA PHE A 281 11.21 -0.86 13.18
C PHE A 281 11.71 -1.25 14.58
N SER A 282 10.99 -2.13 15.28
CA SER A 282 11.41 -2.69 16.57
C SER A 282 12.70 -3.51 16.44
N PHE A 283 12.80 -4.34 15.40
CA PHE A 283 13.99 -5.12 15.08
C PHE A 283 15.20 -4.21 14.80
N ALA A 284 15.03 -3.17 13.98
CA ALA A 284 16.06 -2.17 13.72
C ALA A 284 16.48 -1.44 15.01
N LYS A 285 15.52 -1.08 15.86
CA LYS A 285 15.80 -0.44 17.16
C LYS A 285 16.54 -1.38 18.12
N LYS A 286 16.21 -2.67 18.15
CA LYS A 286 16.90 -3.66 18.97
C LYS A 286 18.37 -3.83 18.54
N ASN A 287 18.62 -3.72 17.24
CA ASN A 287 19.95 -3.83 16.64
C ASN A 287 20.53 -2.46 16.24
N ILE A 288 20.26 -1.41 17.03
CA ILE A 288 20.50 -0.02 16.64
C ILE A 288 21.94 0.26 16.20
N VAL A 289 22.93 -0.36 16.85
CA VAL A 289 24.35 -0.19 16.50
C VAL A 289 24.63 -0.77 15.11
N ALA A 290 24.19 -1.99 14.84
CA ALA A 290 24.40 -2.64 13.55
C ALA A 290 23.65 -1.90 12.42
N THR A 291 22.40 -1.48 12.67
CA THR A 291 21.62 -0.68 11.72
C THR A 291 22.27 0.68 11.45
N ALA A 292 22.79 1.36 12.48
CA ALA A 292 23.50 2.62 12.30
C ALA A 292 24.79 2.44 11.49
N ILE A 293 25.58 1.40 11.77
CA ILE A 293 26.80 1.09 11.01
C ILE A 293 26.44 0.80 9.54
N LEU A 294 25.43 -0.03 9.28
CA LEU A 294 24.97 -0.32 7.92
C LEU A 294 24.58 0.95 7.18
N ASN A 295 23.78 1.81 7.81
CA ASN A 295 23.31 3.05 7.20
C ASN A 295 24.45 4.05 6.94
N ILE A 296 25.43 4.15 7.85
CA ILE A 296 26.63 4.97 7.64
C ILE A 296 27.43 4.44 6.45
N VAL A 297 27.62 3.12 6.35
CA VAL A 297 28.35 2.49 5.23
C VAL A 297 27.61 2.71 3.90
N LEU A 298 26.30 2.47 3.85
CA LEU A 298 25.50 2.67 2.65
C LEU A 298 25.49 4.14 2.22
N LEU A 299 25.36 5.06 3.18
CA LEU A 299 25.40 6.50 2.91
C LEU A 299 26.78 6.93 2.40
N TYR A 300 27.86 6.42 2.99
CA TYR A 300 29.22 6.66 2.52
C TYR A 300 29.41 6.15 1.09
N VAL A 301 28.95 4.93 0.79
CA VAL A 301 29.00 4.36 -0.56
C VAL A 301 28.22 5.22 -1.54
N TYR A 302 27.02 5.65 -1.18
CA TYR A 302 26.17 6.49 -2.02
C TYR A 302 26.80 7.85 -2.31
N ILE A 303 27.31 8.53 -1.28
CA ILE A 303 27.93 9.86 -1.39
C ILE A 303 29.22 9.83 -2.23
N THR A 304 30.06 8.81 -2.04
CA THR A 304 31.37 8.74 -2.71
C THR A 304 31.34 8.15 -4.12
N SER A 305 30.23 7.54 -4.53
CA SER A 305 30.11 6.87 -5.83
C SER A 305 29.60 7.82 -6.93
N ILE A 306 30.49 8.74 -7.34
CA ILE A 306 30.23 9.81 -8.30
C ILE A 306 31.32 9.86 -9.38
N THR A 307 30.95 10.23 -10.59
CA THR A 307 31.90 10.56 -11.68
C THR A 307 31.73 12.02 -12.04
N VAL A 308 32.82 12.77 -12.10
CA VAL A 308 32.84 14.20 -12.40
C VAL A 308 33.61 14.42 -13.69
N VAL A 309 33.07 15.24 -14.58
CA VAL A 309 33.68 15.61 -15.85
C VAL A 309 33.95 17.10 -15.81
N THR A 310 35.19 17.48 -16.11
CA THR A 310 35.63 18.87 -16.29
C THR A 310 36.07 19.07 -17.74
N LYS A 311 36.49 20.28 -18.12
CA LYS A 311 37.01 20.53 -19.47
C LYS A 311 38.32 19.78 -19.78
N ASN A 312 39.09 19.39 -18.76
CA ASN A 312 40.45 18.86 -18.97
C ASN A 312 40.59 17.38 -18.60
N GLN A 313 39.70 16.87 -17.76
CA GLN A 313 39.78 15.51 -17.23
C GLN A 313 38.44 14.97 -16.75
N ILE A 314 38.39 13.65 -16.60
CA ILE A 314 37.33 12.91 -15.96
C ILE A 314 37.87 12.38 -14.63
N LYS A 315 37.20 12.69 -13.52
CA LYS A 315 37.57 12.21 -12.19
C LYS A 315 36.51 11.26 -11.66
N ASP A 316 36.93 10.05 -11.35
CA ASP A 316 36.04 8.95 -11.06
C ASP A 316 36.18 8.48 -9.60
N TYR A 317 35.22 8.82 -8.75
CA TYR A 317 35.23 8.54 -7.31
C TYR A 317 34.48 7.26 -6.96
N SER A 318 34.99 6.50 -6.01
CA SER A 318 34.31 5.33 -5.48
C SER A 318 34.51 5.21 -3.97
N PHE A 319 33.68 4.41 -3.31
CA PHE A 319 33.79 4.19 -1.87
C PHE A 319 35.14 3.59 -1.43
N TYR A 320 35.78 2.79 -2.29
CA TYR A 320 37.12 2.23 -2.04
C TYR A 320 38.25 3.11 -2.57
N ASN A 321 37.95 4.13 -3.37
CA ASN A 321 38.92 5.14 -3.81
C ASN A 321 38.31 6.56 -3.73
N PRO A 322 38.14 7.12 -2.51
CA PRO A 322 37.46 8.38 -2.30
C PRO A 322 38.25 9.61 -2.79
N LYS A 323 39.54 9.46 -3.08
CA LYS A 323 40.34 10.51 -3.74
C LYS A 323 40.08 10.60 -5.25
N GLY A 324 39.44 9.57 -5.81
CA GLY A 324 39.11 9.44 -7.21
C GLY A 324 40.29 8.98 -8.07
N THR A 325 39.96 8.40 -9.22
CA THR A 325 40.92 8.11 -10.29
C THR A 325 40.78 9.18 -11.36
N GLU A 326 41.89 9.83 -11.71
CA GLU A 326 41.92 10.86 -12.73
C GLU A 326 42.24 10.26 -14.10
N TYR A 327 41.41 10.60 -15.08
CA TYR A 327 41.55 10.19 -16.47
C TYR A 327 41.68 11.43 -17.34
N SER A 328 42.84 11.59 -17.98
CA SER A 328 42.96 12.53 -19.10
C SER A 328 42.19 12.00 -20.30
N TYR A 329 41.70 12.89 -21.15
CA TYR A 329 41.05 12.53 -22.41
C TYR A 329 41.93 11.64 -23.30
N ASN A 330 43.25 11.77 -23.23
CA ASN A 330 44.21 10.91 -23.93
C ASN A 330 44.22 9.44 -23.45
N ASN A 331 43.65 9.16 -22.27
CA ASN A 331 43.49 7.80 -21.76
C ASN A 331 42.26 7.10 -22.33
N ILE A 332 41.41 7.80 -23.08
CA ILE A 332 40.24 7.22 -23.72
C ILE A 332 40.71 6.40 -24.93
N SER A 333 40.29 5.14 -24.99
CA SER A 333 40.61 4.22 -26.09
C SER A 333 39.49 4.20 -27.13
N LYS A 334 38.23 4.21 -26.66
CA LYS A 334 37.06 4.04 -27.52
C LYS A 334 35.84 4.77 -26.96
N VAL A 335 35.05 5.39 -27.83
CA VAL A 335 33.73 5.95 -27.51
C VAL A 335 32.67 5.21 -28.31
N GLN A 336 31.64 4.71 -27.63
CA GLN A 336 30.50 4.03 -28.26
C GLN A 336 29.22 4.81 -28.00
N ALA A 337 28.56 5.28 -29.05
CA ALA A 337 27.33 6.06 -28.93
C ALA A 337 26.21 5.48 -29.82
N GLY A 338 24.99 5.42 -29.31
CA GLY A 338 23.86 4.95 -30.11
C GLY A 338 22.58 4.76 -29.31
N PHE A 339 21.62 4.06 -29.90
CA PHE A 339 20.34 3.74 -29.28
C PHE A 339 20.21 2.23 -29.06
N LYS A 340 19.68 1.83 -27.91
CA LYS A 340 19.41 0.41 -27.62
C LYS A 340 18.32 -0.12 -28.55
N GLY A 341 18.53 -1.32 -29.08
CA GLY A 341 17.52 -2.03 -29.85
C GLY A 341 16.47 -2.72 -28.97
N LYS A 342 15.48 -3.33 -29.64
CA LYS A 342 14.47 -4.15 -28.97
C LYS A 342 15.12 -5.37 -28.31
N SER A 343 15.01 -5.49 -27.00
CA SER A 343 15.48 -6.65 -26.24
C SER A 343 14.30 -7.37 -25.62
N ALA A 344 14.22 -8.70 -25.79
CA ALA A 344 13.16 -9.54 -25.19
C ALA A 344 13.29 -9.71 -23.66
N LYS A 345 14.29 -9.09 -23.01
CA LYS A 345 14.53 -9.20 -21.55
C LYS A 345 14.03 -7.95 -20.83
N VAL A 346 12.99 -8.12 -20.00
CA VAL A 346 12.25 -7.10 -19.22
C VAL A 346 13.12 -6.13 -18.42
N PHE A 347 14.37 -6.49 -18.07
CA PHE A 347 15.25 -5.70 -17.21
C PHE A 347 16.47 -5.06 -17.91
N LYS A 348 16.59 -5.11 -19.26
CA LYS A 348 17.75 -4.56 -19.99
C LYS A 348 17.42 -3.31 -20.80
N GLY A 349 17.02 -2.22 -20.14
CA GLY A 349 16.78 -0.92 -20.78
C GLY A 349 15.64 -0.92 -21.80
N HIS A 350 15.15 0.25 -22.16
CA HIS A 350 14.08 0.38 -23.16
C HIS A 350 14.69 0.50 -24.56
N ALA A 351 13.97 -0.01 -25.56
CA ALA A 351 14.32 0.26 -26.95
C ALA A 351 14.30 1.78 -27.18
N GLY A 352 15.31 2.31 -27.86
CA GLY A 352 15.46 3.75 -28.06
C GLY A 352 16.14 4.51 -26.91
N ASP A 353 16.56 3.84 -25.84
CA ASP A 353 17.42 4.47 -24.83
C ASP A 353 18.78 4.83 -25.46
N PHE A 354 19.15 6.11 -25.37
CA PHE A 354 20.48 6.56 -25.76
C PHE A 354 21.54 6.02 -24.79
N TYR A 355 22.70 5.63 -25.32
CA TYR A 355 23.88 5.28 -24.53
C TYR A 355 25.13 5.97 -25.09
N CYS A 356 26.03 6.34 -24.19
CA CYS A 356 27.35 6.87 -24.53
C CYS A 356 28.39 6.21 -23.61
N ILE A 357 29.02 5.14 -24.09
CA ILE A 357 29.98 4.35 -23.33
C ILE A 357 31.38 4.77 -23.71
N VAL A 358 32.10 5.35 -22.75
CA VAL A 358 33.51 5.68 -22.88
C VAL A 358 34.32 4.54 -22.26
N SER A 359 35.22 3.97 -23.07
CA SER A 359 36.18 2.96 -22.64
C SER A 359 37.56 3.59 -22.49
N PHE A 360 38.21 3.30 -21.37
CA PHE A 360 39.55 3.77 -21.04
C PHE A 360 40.59 2.67 -21.36
N LYS A 361 41.86 3.07 -21.47
CA LYS A 361 42.99 2.16 -21.76
C LYS A 361 43.23 1.10 -20.67
N ASP A 362 42.81 1.36 -19.43
CA ASP A 362 42.86 0.42 -18.30
C ASP A 362 41.73 -0.63 -18.35
N GLY A 363 40.89 -0.61 -19.38
CA GLY A 363 39.76 -1.53 -19.57
C GLY A 363 38.46 -1.07 -18.90
N LYS A 364 38.49 0.03 -18.13
CA LYS A 364 37.30 0.58 -17.48
C LYS A 364 36.31 1.13 -18.50
N LYS A 365 35.02 1.00 -18.20
CA LYS A 365 33.93 1.52 -19.03
C LYS A 365 32.97 2.32 -18.18
N ILE A 366 32.62 3.52 -18.65
CA ILE A 366 31.64 4.38 -18.00
C ILE A 366 30.59 4.75 -19.04
N ASN A 367 29.32 4.52 -18.71
CA ASN A 367 28.20 4.95 -19.53
C ASN A 367 27.75 6.33 -19.06
N PHE A 368 27.96 7.35 -19.88
CA PHE A 368 27.55 8.73 -19.63
C PHE A 368 26.10 8.90 -20.11
N TYR A 369 25.18 8.92 -19.15
CA TYR A 369 23.74 9.11 -19.36
C TYR A 369 23.11 9.67 -18.08
N GLN A 370 22.16 10.61 -18.21
CA GLN A 370 21.51 11.30 -17.08
C GLN A 370 22.51 11.94 -16.10
N ALA A 371 23.25 12.93 -16.59
CA ALA A 371 24.18 13.69 -15.76
C ALA A 371 23.51 14.96 -15.20
N ASN A 372 23.97 15.39 -14.02
CA ASN A 372 23.69 16.72 -13.51
C ASN A 372 24.70 17.70 -14.12
N SER A 373 24.22 18.82 -14.64
CA SER A 373 25.07 19.85 -15.25
C SER A 373 24.60 21.24 -14.84
N ALA A 374 25.47 22.23 -15.04
CA ALA A 374 25.11 23.65 -14.85
C ALA A 374 24.33 24.21 -16.06
N PHE A 375 24.19 23.45 -17.14
CA PHE A 375 23.49 23.90 -18.34
C PHE A 375 21.98 23.78 -18.16
N GLU A 376 21.25 24.82 -18.54
CA GLU A 376 19.77 24.79 -18.54
C GLU A 376 19.20 23.86 -19.61
N ASP A 377 19.95 23.62 -20.68
CA ASP A 377 19.52 22.82 -21.82
C ASP A 377 19.91 21.34 -21.64
N THR A 378 18.90 20.51 -21.35
CA THR A 378 19.08 19.08 -21.07
C THR A 378 19.89 18.38 -22.16
N TYR A 379 20.87 17.57 -21.74
CA TYR A 379 21.80 16.81 -22.59
C TYR A 379 22.82 17.64 -23.36
N LEU A 380 22.83 18.97 -23.26
CA LEU A 380 23.86 19.81 -23.88
C LEU A 380 25.26 19.45 -23.36
N GLU A 381 25.38 19.13 -22.07
CA GLU A 381 26.64 18.67 -21.47
C GLU A 381 27.23 17.45 -22.19
N LEU A 382 26.39 16.52 -22.65
CA LEU A 382 26.84 15.32 -23.36
C LEU A 382 27.36 15.66 -24.75
N GLU A 383 26.72 16.60 -25.45
CA GLU A 383 27.18 17.07 -26.76
C GLU A 383 28.52 17.80 -26.66
N ILE A 384 28.67 18.69 -25.67
CA ILE A 384 29.94 19.39 -25.41
C ILE A 384 31.03 18.40 -25.03
N PHE A 385 30.73 17.45 -24.15
CA PHE A 385 31.68 16.42 -23.73
C PHE A 385 32.17 15.57 -24.88
N ASP A 386 31.25 15.14 -25.75
CA ASP A 386 31.59 14.33 -26.91
C ASP A 386 32.50 15.09 -27.89
N LYS A 387 32.20 16.36 -28.19
CA LYS A 387 33.08 17.23 -28.98
C LYS A 387 34.46 17.32 -28.37
N LEU A 388 34.52 17.56 -27.05
CA LEU A 388 35.78 17.68 -26.34
C LEU A 388 36.60 16.39 -26.39
N ILE A 389 35.98 15.21 -26.28
CA ILE A 389 36.69 13.94 -26.46
C ILE A 389 37.24 13.81 -27.89
N MET A 390 36.44 14.10 -28.91
CA MET A 390 36.86 13.94 -30.31
C MET A 390 37.97 14.93 -30.71
N GLU A 391 37.95 16.15 -30.18
CA GLU A 391 38.97 17.17 -30.46
C GLU A 391 40.29 16.91 -29.72
N THR A 392 40.23 16.38 -28.49
CA THR A 392 41.42 16.27 -27.62
C THR A 392 42.02 14.87 -27.55
N SER A 393 41.26 13.82 -27.87
CA SER A 393 41.72 12.44 -27.78
C SER A 393 41.90 11.80 -29.17
N LYS A 394 42.74 10.77 -29.26
CA LYS A 394 42.82 9.89 -30.44
C LYS A 394 41.87 8.68 -30.32
N ALA A 395 40.76 8.83 -29.59
CA ALA A 395 39.85 7.72 -29.32
C ALA A 395 39.14 7.25 -30.59
N GLN A 396 38.95 5.94 -30.73
CA GLN A 396 38.14 5.41 -31.82
C GLN A 396 36.66 5.58 -31.50
N LYS A 397 35.91 6.23 -32.38
CA LYS A 397 34.46 6.35 -32.22
C LYS A 397 33.72 5.26 -32.99
N GLN A 398 32.86 4.54 -32.29
CA GLN A 398 31.90 3.59 -32.88
C GLN A 398 30.49 4.09 -32.59
N SER A 399 29.86 4.67 -33.60
CA SER A 399 28.51 5.20 -33.48
C SER A 399 27.50 4.38 -34.27
N SER A 400 26.29 4.18 -33.73
CA SER A 400 25.18 3.57 -34.44
C SER A 400 23.92 4.43 -34.37
N LYS A 401 23.37 4.74 -35.54
CA LYS A 401 22.05 5.38 -35.68
C LYS A 401 20.91 4.38 -35.61
N GLU A 402 21.20 3.08 -35.62
CA GLU A 402 20.16 2.07 -35.55
C GLU A 402 19.32 2.29 -34.28
N ASN A 403 18.01 2.05 -34.38
CA ASN A 403 17.06 2.15 -33.28
C ASN A 403 16.72 3.58 -32.80
N TYR A 404 17.25 4.65 -33.41
CA TYR A 404 16.90 6.02 -33.02
C TYR A 404 15.40 6.32 -33.13
N GLN A 405 14.72 5.68 -34.09
CA GLN A 405 13.27 5.77 -34.31
C GLN A 405 12.42 5.26 -33.13
N PHE A 406 13.02 4.47 -32.22
CA PHE A 406 12.36 4.04 -30.99
C PHE A 406 12.61 5.02 -29.83
N CYS A 407 13.40 6.08 -30.03
CA CYS A 407 13.65 7.07 -29.00
C CYS A 407 12.42 7.96 -28.81
N ASP A 408 11.89 7.95 -27.60
CA ASP A 408 10.63 8.60 -27.25
C ASP A 408 10.76 10.03 -26.73
N LEU A 409 11.96 10.60 -26.82
CA LEU A 409 12.23 11.96 -26.40
C LEU A 409 11.78 12.95 -27.49
N ASP A 410 11.57 14.20 -27.08
CA ASP A 410 11.30 15.28 -28.02
C ASP A 410 12.37 15.35 -29.11
N LYS A 411 11.95 15.70 -30.33
CA LYS A 411 12.82 15.79 -31.52
C LYS A 411 14.09 16.59 -31.24
N ARG A 412 14.01 17.68 -30.47
CA ARG A 412 15.19 18.48 -30.08
C ARG A 412 16.28 17.65 -29.42
N TYR A 413 15.92 16.71 -28.54
CA TYR A 413 16.87 15.84 -27.83
C TYR A 413 17.37 14.71 -28.72
N VAL A 414 16.50 14.13 -29.55
CA VAL A 414 16.89 13.11 -30.54
C VAL A 414 17.90 13.68 -31.52
N ASP A 415 17.64 14.88 -32.06
CA ASP A 415 18.55 15.59 -32.96
C ASP A 415 19.90 15.87 -32.28
N ARG A 416 19.90 16.17 -30.97
CA ARG A 416 21.13 16.32 -30.19
C ARG A 416 21.94 15.03 -30.11
N PHE A 417 21.29 13.91 -29.78
CA PHE A 417 21.94 12.61 -29.75
C PHE A 417 22.45 12.17 -31.11
N LEU A 418 21.74 12.49 -32.19
CA LEU A 418 22.20 12.25 -33.56
C LEU A 418 23.48 13.06 -33.87
N ARG A 419 23.57 14.33 -33.45
CA ARG A 419 24.82 15.11 -33.58
C ARG A 419 25.98 14.46 -32.83
N ILE A 420 25.74 13.93 -31.62
CA ILE A 420 26.75 13.17 -30.87
C ILE A 420 27.18 11.92 -31.66
N ILE A 421 26.24 11.16 -32.22
CA ILE A 421 26.54 9.95 -33.00
C ILE A 421 27.35 10.28 -34.27
N GLU A 422 27.07 11.42 -34.91
CA GLU A 422 27.67 11.83 -36.19
C GLU A 422 29.05 12.48 -36.05
N ASN A 423 29.37 13.05 -34.88
CA ASN A 423 30.65 13.71 -34.61
C ASN A 423 31.80 12.68 -34.59
N ARG A 424 32.60 12.56 -35.66
CA ARG A 424 33.61 11.51 -35.82
C ARG A 424 35.04 12.01 -35.73
#